data_AF-A0A975EIU6-F1
#
_entry.id   AF-A0A975EIU6-F1
#
_cell.length_a   1.000
_cell.length_b   1.000
_cell.length_c   1.000
_cell.angle_alpha   90.00
_cell.angle_beta   90.00
_cell.angle_gamma   90.00
#
_symmetry.space_group_name_H-M   'P 1'
#
loop_
_entity.id
_entity.type
_entity.pdbx_description
1 polymer ?
#
loop_
_entity_poly.entity_id
_entity_poly.type
_entity_poly.pdbx_seq_one_letter_code
_entity_poly.pdbx_strand_id
1 'polypeptide(L)'
;MPFRPFWEIFFFSHTHFFPLLESQQPKRKINPSQTSRPPALVAAAMLLIVQALPSAPVYTDPIGFNKITCLTNSDTIVGVPFRAEGSLKSVLASAPVTAGDGETATLTISNSSLNPGALGTHYVKFDGGTRDGRWYDITANTANTLTIDLNGDNLTGVLSGNSLVIARYWTLDSLFPPAQATTSWTLDPESGIQVPNGHAIVSSLGTAPSGRRTQILFPNNATLGTNRPSTDIFYINRNTNLWVRVAGSVTPPGETIIFPDTYITIRHVPSVTHSTILRVSGDVVTNNQSIALSTRPLGAGSNDNYVAIPRPVDVSLWDLNIVQSGAFTASSGTSPAARRDQLLVYNNSIPQINRPVDAIYYYLVDKWVKVGDATQSSQNNVIIPSSAGLIVRKYNTAGGVTSHWINTPSY
;
A
#
# COMPACT_ATOMS: atom_id res chain seq x y z
N MET A 1 60.11 -1.08 30.20
CA MET A 1 60.56 -0.06 31.17
C MET A 1 60.06 1.32 30.74
N PRO A 2 59.91 2.29 31.66
CA PRO A 2 58.66 3.05 31.76
C PRO A 2 58.84 4.58 31.68
N PHE A 3 57.76 5.35 31.84
CA PHE A 3 57.65 6.36 32.92
C PHE A 3 56.17 6.76 33.16
N ARG A 4 55.79 6.86 34.44
CA ARG A 4 54.60 7.57 35.01
C ARG A 4 54.99 9.07 35.23
N PRO A 5 54.23 10.03 35.86
CA PRO A 5 53.08 9.87 36.80
C PRO A 5 51.96 10.96 36.90
N PHE A 6 50.84 10.60 37.58
CA PHE A 6 49.97 11.42 38.49
C PHE A 6 49.34 12.76 37.97
N TRP A 7 48.43 13.50 38.64
CA TRP A 7 47.88 13.59 40.02
C TRP A 7 46.39 14.01 40.03
N GLU A 8 45.78 14.00 41.22
CA GLU A 8 44.41 14.46 41.58
C GLU A 8 44.45 15.86 42.28
N ILE A 9 43.42 16.53 42.86
CA ILE A 9 42.07 16.16 43.35
C ILE A 9 41.19 17.47 43.53
N PHE A 10 39.89 17.49 43.17
CA PHE A 10 38.82 18.48 43.60
C PHE A 10 38.98 19.99 43.18
N PHE A 11 38.00 20.94 43.22
CA PHE A 11 36.80 21.19 44.07
C PHE A 11 35.90 22.34 43.50
N PHE A 12 34.66 22.42 44.01
CA PHE A 12 33.77 23.60 44.20
C PHE A 12 32.84 24.15 43.08
N SER A 13 31.66 24.56 43.56
CA SER A 13 30.45 25.02 42.88
C SER A 13 30.45 26.50 42.50
N HIS A 14 29.55 26.91 41.60
CA HIS A 14 28.85 28.21 41.71
C HIS A 14 27.38 28.11 41.31
N THR A 15 26.50 28.58 42.19
CA THR A 15 25.08 28.90 41.95
C THR A 15 24.93 30.14 41.08
N HIS A 16 23.79 30.34 40.41
CA HIS A 16 23.16 31.67 40.30
C HIS A 16 21.63 31.56 40.16
N PHE A 17 20.94 32.59 40.65
CA PHE A 17 19.53 32.59 41.05
C PHE A 17 18.98 33.99 40.72
N PHE A 18 17.87 34.12 39.99
CA PHE A 18 17.23 35.42 39.74
C PHE A 18 15.69 35.34 39.87
N PRO A 19 15.00 36.41 40.31
CA PRO A 19 13.82 36.26 41.14
C PRO A 19 12.50 36.64 40.46
N LEU A 20 11.42 36.23 41.14
CA LEU A 20 10.06 36.76 40.96
C LEU A 20 10.01 38.26 41.33
N LEU A 21 9.22 39.06 40.61
CA LEU A 21 8.92 40.44 40.99
C LEU A 21 7.41 40.69 40.91
N GLU A 22 6.79 40.77 42.09
CA GLU A 22 5.39 41.05 42.30
C GLU A 22 5.17 42.58 42.28
N SER A 23 4.13 43.06 41.58
CA SER A 23 3.77 44.48 41.49
C SER A 23 2.37 44.72 42.04
N GLN A 24 2.23 45.79 42.80
CA GLN A 24 1.16 45.98 43.79
C GLN A 24 0.37 47.28 43.55
N GLN A 25 -0.95 47.22 43.83
CA GLN A 25 -1.85 48.37 44.09
C GLN A 25 -2.27 49.23 42.86
N PRO A 26 -3.40 50.00 42.90
CA PRO A 26 -4.06 50.50 44.11
C PRO A 26 -5.59 50.40 44.26
N LYS A 27 -5.97 50.44 45.55
CA LYS A 27 -7.32 50.65 46.10
C LYS A 27 -8.01 51.91 45.54
N ARG A 28 -9.31 51.80 45.21
CA ARG A 28 -10.22 52.94 45.04
C ARG A 28 -11.31 52.92 46.11
N LYS A 29 -11.35 53.95 46.96
CA LYS A 29 -12.45 54.19 47.92
C LYS A 29 -13.64 54.85 47.19
N ILE A 30 -14.86 54.46 47.56
CA ILE A 30 -16.10 55.23 47.28
C ILE A 30 -16.94 55.24 48.57
N ASN A 31 -17.52 56.39 48.90
CA ASN A 31 -18.25 56.64 50.15
C ASN A 31 -19.71 56.14 50.12
N PRO A 32 -20.35 55.91 51.28
CA PRO A 32 -21.74 55.47 51.38
C PRO A 32 -22.74 56.63 51.62
N SER A 33 -23.95 56.52 51.06
CA SER A 33 -25.14 57.23 51.59
C SER A 33 -26.48 56.63 51.12
N GLN A 34 -27.25 56.13 52.10
CA GLN A 34 -28.72 56.25 52.26
C GLN A 34 -29.72 55.62 51.26
N THR A 35 -30.29 54.50 51.71
CA THR A 35 -31.75 54.19 51.84
C THR A 35 -32.73 54.41 50.67
N SER A 36 -33.34 53.30 50.19
CA SER A 36 -34.81 53.16 50.06
C SER A 36 -35.22 51.68 49.94
N ARG A 37 -36.52 51.39 50.03
CA ARG A 37 -37.12 50.04 50.26
C ARG A 37 -37.30 49.21 48.97
N PRO A 38 -37.48 47.87 49.06
CA PRO A 38 -37.46 46.96 47.91
C PRO A 38 -38.82 46.83 47.21
N PRO A 39 -38.82 46.31 45.97
CA PRO A 39 -39.75 45.25 45.61
C PRO A 39 -39.02 44.02 45.03
N ALA A 40 -39.70 42.86 45.09
CA ALA A 40 -39.18 41.59 44.59
C ALA A 40 -38.97 41.61 43.07
N LEU A 41 -37.79 41.16 42.61
CA LEU A 41 -37.58 40.77 41.22
C LEU A 41 -37.46 39.24 41.15
N VAL A 42 -38.25 38.64 40.28
CA VAL A 42 -38.30 37.19 40.07
C VAL A 42 -36.99 36.73 39.42
N ALA A 43 -36.22 35.91 40.13
CA ALA A 43 -35.04 35.24 39.59
C ALA A 43 -35.46 34.10 38.66
N ALA A 44 -35.73 34.42 37.39
CA ALA A 44 -35.91 33.42 36.35
C ALA A 44 -34.55 32.77 36.03
N ALA A 45 -34.25 31.66 36.72
CA ALA A 45 -33.08 30.84 36.42
C ALA A 45 -33.28 30.15 35.06
N MET A 46 -32.78 30.77 33.98
CA MET A 46 -32.55 30.06 32.72
C MET A 46 -31.45 29.02 32.95
N LEU A 47 -31.87 27.79 33.25
CA LEU A 47 -31.02 26.62 33.23
C LEU A 47 -30.52 26.42 31.79
N LEU A 48 -29.30 26.88 31.50
CA LEU A 48 -28.62 26.53 30.26
C LEU A 48 -28.40 25.02 30.25
N ILE A 49 -29.28 24.30 29.56
CA ILE A 49 -29.04 22.92 29.16
C ILE A 49 -27.95 22.98 28.09
N VAL A 50 -26.70 22.87 28.52
CA VAL A 50 -25.59 22.52 27.64
C VAL A 50 -25.89 21.11 27.15
N GLN A 51 -26.55 21.00 26.00
CA GLN A 51 -26.70 19.72 25.33
C GLN A 51 -25.29 19.30 24.89
N ALA A 52 -24.72 18.36 25.64
CA ALA A 52 -23.57 17.61 25.19
C ALA A 52 -23.98 16.88 23.91
N LEU A 53 -23.63 17.44 22.76
CA LEU A 53 -23.73 16.75 21.48
C LEU A 53 -23.03 15.40 21.66
N PRO A 54 -23.69 14.27 21.35
CA PRO A 54 -23.04 12.97 21.47
C PRO A 54 -21.79 12.99 20.61
N SER A 55 -20.64 12.67 21.20
CA SER A 55 -19.39 12.57 20.45
C SER A 55 -19.61 11.56 19.33
N ALA A 56 -19.46 12.01 18.07
CA ALA A 56 -19.58 11.11 16.93
C ALA A 56 -18.61 9.94 17.11
N PRO A 57 -19.05 8.67 16.94
CA PRO A 57 -18.15 7.53 17.06
C PRO A 57 -17.03 7.66 16.03
N VAL A 58 -15.80 7.75 16.53
CA VAL A 58 -14.59 7.74 15.69
C VAL A 58 -14.31 6.28 15.32
N TYR A 59 -14.72 5.90 14.12
CA TYR A 59 -14.33 4.63 13.52
C TYR A 59 -12.95 4.77 12.88
N THR A 60 -11.97 4.04 13.40
CA THR A 60 -10.72 3.76 12.69
C THR A 60 -10.92 2.57 11.77
N ASP A 61 -10.22 2.54 10.63
CA ASP A 61 -10.21 1.33 9.80
C ASP A 61 -9.54 0.17 10.57
N PRO A 62 -9.92 -1.10 10.32
CA PRO A 62 -9.26 -2.24 10.95
C PRO A 62 -7.79 -2.28 10.54
N ILE A 63 -6.87 -2.42 11.51
CA ILE A 63 -5.45 -2.60 11.22
C ILE A 63 -5.14 -4.09 11.15
N GLY A 64 -4.43 -4.50 10.11
CA GLY A 64 -4.00 -5.87 9.89
C GLY A 64 -2.48 -6.00 9.83
N PHE A 65 -2.00 -7.23 9.83
CA PHE A 65 -0.56 -7.54 9.88
C PHE A 65 -0.25 -8.88 9.23
N ASN A 66 0.70 -8.90 8.29
CA ASN A 66 1.20 -10.11 7.63
C ASN A 66 2.72 -10.29 7.82
N LYS A 67 3.13 -11.57 7.79
CA LYS A 67 4.54 -11.99 7.74
C LYS A 67 4.80 -12.83 6.50
N ILE A 68 5.85 -12.48 5.76
CA ILE A 68 6.31 -13.27 4.62
C ILE A 68 7.78 -13.63 4.84
N THR A 69 8.08 -14.93 4.88
CA THR A 69 9.47 -15.41 4.97
C THR A 69 10.13 -15.30 3.60
N CYS A 70 11.23 -14.56 3.54
CA CYS A 70 12.04 -14.37 2.35
C CYS A 70 13.27 -15.27 2.44
N LEU A 71 13.26 -16.40 1.73
CA LEU A 71 14.30 -17.43 1.84
C LEU A 71 15.66 -16.96 1.29
N THR A 72 16.75 -17.59 1.74
CA THR A 72 18.11 -17.39 1.18
C THR A 72 18.18 -17.85 -0.27
N ASN A 73 19.07 -17.26 -1.07
CA ASN A 73 19.27 -17.64 -2.48
C ASN A 73 17.95 -17.81 -3.28
N SER A 74 17.02 -16.87 -3.11
CA SER A 74 15.65 -17.04 -3.54
C SER A 74 15.00 -15.73 -3.97
N ASP A 75 14.07 -15.86 -4.92
CA ASP A 75 13.04 -14.89 -5.21
C ASP A 75 11.82 -15.18 -4.34
N THR A 76 11.33 -14.13 -3.67
CA THR A 76 10.08 -14.15 -2.90
C THR A 76 9.12 -13.18 -3.58
N ILE A 77 8.08 -13.72 -4.19
CA ILE A 77 7.11 -12.97 -5.00
C ILE A 77 5.95 -12.57 -4.09
N VAL A 78 5.80 -11.27 -3.83
CA VAL A 78 4.96 -10.76 -2.72
C VAL A 78 4.26 -9.45 -3.09
N GLY A 79 2.99 -9.34 -2.74
CA GLY A 79 2.17 -8.14 -2.81
C GLY A 79 1.88 -7.54 -1.44
N VAL A 80 1.32 -6.34 -1.42
CA VAL A 80 1.04 -5.58 -0.19
C VAL A 80 -0.48 -5.40 -0.04
N PRO A 81 -1.15 -6.20 0.81
CA PRO A 81 -2.61 -6.21 0.89
C PRO A 81 -3.20 -5.14 1.83
N PHE A 82 -2.37 -4.24 2.37
CA PHE A 82 -2.78 -3.15 3.25
C PHE A 82 -2.62 -1.82 2.55
N ARG A 83 -3.44 -0.82 2.87
CA ARG A 83 -3.10 0.57 2.55
C ARG A 83 -2.04 1.07 3.53
N ALA A 84 -1.22 2.02 3.09
CA ALA A 84 -0.43 2.81 4.02
C ALA A 84 -1.40 3.62 4.91
N GLU A 85 -1.02 3.78 6.18
CA GLU A 85 -1.82 4.48 7.20
C GLU A 85 -2.11 5.95 6.82
N GLY A 86 -3.18 6.50 7.39
CA GLY A 86 -3.55 7.91 7.22
C GLY A 86 -4.44 8.21 6.02
N SER A 87 -5.28 7.25 5.63
CA SER A 87 -6.26 7.44 4.55
C SER A 87 -7.37 8.45 4.93
N LEU A 88 -7.79 9.27 3.97
CA LEU A 88 -8.85 10.28 4.13
C LEU A 88 -10.09 9.88 3.32
N LYS A 89 -11.21 9.65 4.01
CA LYS A 89 -12.52 9.39 3.39
C LYS A 89 -13.22 10.71 3.07
N SER A 90 -13.81 10.83 1.88
CA SER A 90 -14.61 11.98 1.47
C SER A 90 -15.69 11.56 0.46
N VAL A 91 -16.50 12.52 0.01
CA VAL A 91 -17.51 12.34 -1.04
C VAL A 91 -17.37 13.44 -2.09
N LEU A 92 -17.66 13.11 -3.34
CA LEU A 92 -17.69 14.10 -4.43
C LEU A 92 -18.76 15.16 -4.17
N ALA A 93 -18.36 16.43 -4.20
CA ALA A 93 -19.27 17.57 -4.10
C ALA A 93 -20.06 17.78 -5.40
N SER A 94 -19.43 17.53 -6.55
CA SER A 94 -19.99 17.66 -7.90
C SER A 94 -19.67 16.43 -8.75
N ALA A 95 -20.32 16.31 -9.91
CA ALA A 95 -19.84 15.37 -10.93
C ALA A 95 -18.39 15.73 -11.35
N PRO A 96 -17.56 14.73 -11.72
CA PRO A 96 -16.21 14.99 -12.22
C PRO A 96 -16.20 15.83 -13.50
N VAL A 97 -15.16 16.66 -13.67
CA VAL A 97 -14.93 17.42 -14.91
C VAL A 97 -13.72 16.84 -15.62
N THR A 98 -13.92 16.23 -16.79
CA THR A 98 -12.83 15.70 -17.64
C THR A 98 -12.18 16.80 -18.47
N ALA A 99 -10.85 16.76 -18.62
CA ALA A 99 -10.05 17.71 -19.38
C ALA A 99 -8.97 16.99 -20.21
N GLY A 100 -8.35 17.72 -21.15
CA GLY A 100 -7.27 17.20 -22.01
C GLY A 100 -7.70 15.97 -22.80
N ASP A 101 -8.69 16.12 -23.67
CA ASP A 101 -9.28 15.04 -24.51
C ASP A 101 -9.77 13.78 -23.77
N GLY A 102 -9.86 13.84 -22.44
CA GLY A 102 -10.26 12.72 -21.58
C GLY A 102 -9.10 12.01 -20.87
N GLU A 103 -7.87 12.52 -20.94
CA GLU A 103 -6.72 11.97 -20.22
C GLU A 103 -6.77 12.25 -18.71
N THR A 104 -7.38 13.37 -18.29
CA THR A 104 -7.42 13.78 -16.87
C THR A 104 -8.82 14.15 -16.41
N ALA A 105 -9.05 14.10 -15.10
CA ALA A 105 -10.27 14.62 -14.49
C ALA A 105 -9.99 15.43 -13.23
N THR A 106 -10.80 16.46 -13.01
CA THR A 106 -10.89 17.19 -11.73
C THR A 106 -12.04 16.64 -10.90
N LEU A 107 -11.74 16.22 -9.67
CA LEU A 107 -12.69 15.82 -8.64
C LEU A 107 -12.80 16.93 -7.61
N THR A 108 -14.00 17.49 -7.42
CA THR A 108 -14.27 18.40 -6.29
C THR A 108 -14.77 17.57 -5.11
N ILE A 109 -14.12 17.70 -3.96
CA ILE A 109 -14.39 16.88 -2.77
C ILE A 109 -14.97 17.71 -1.63
N SER A 110 -15.77 17.07 -0.78
CA SER A 110 -16.50 17.75 0.30
C SER A 110 -15.71 17.80 1.60
N ASN A 111 -15.85 18.91 2.34
CA ASN A 111 -15.50 19.05 3.76
C ASN A 111 -14.04 18.74 4.15
N SER A 112 -13.10 18.80 3.22
CA SER A 112 -11.67 18.60 3.48
C SER A 112 -10.87 19.85 3.10
N SER A 113 -10.00 20.32 4.00
CA SER A 113 -8.92 21.26 3.69
C SER A 113 -7.63 20.48 3.42
N LEU A 114 -7.44 20.04 2.18
CA LEU A 114 -6.19 19.41 1.76
C LEU A 114 -5.05 20.44 1.78
N ASN A 115 -3.82 19.98 2.06
CA ASN A 115 -2.62 20.79 1.86
C ASN A 115 -2.32 20.86 0.35
N PRO A 116 -2.38 22.03 -0.32
CA PRO A 116 -2.17 22.13 -1.77
C PRO A 116 -0.80 21.59 -2.20
N GLY A 117 -0.78 20.78 -3.27
CA GLY A 117 0.45 20.17 -3.81
C GLY A 117 1.08 19.05 -2.96
N ALA A 118 0.49 18.66 -1.83
CA ALA A 118 1.08 17.65 -0.94
C ALA A 118 0.78 16.19 -1.35
N LEU A 119 -0.09 15.95 -2.34
CA LEU A 119 -0.62 14.62 -2.64
C LEU A 119 0.10 13.83 -3.76
N GLY A 120 1.27 14.26 -4.23
CA GLY A 120 2.00 13.61 -5.35
C GLY A 120 2.48 12.17 -5.12
N THR A 121 2.27 11.58 -3.94
CA THR A 121 2.47 10.14 -3.64
C THR A 121 1.18 9.45 -3.16
N HIS A 122 0.03 9.98 -3.56
CA HIS A 122 -1.30 9.47 -3.19
C HIS A 122 -2.11 9.10 -4.43
N TYR A 123 -3.10 8.24 -4.22
CA TYR A 123 -4.15 7.93 -5.17
C TYR A 123 -5.51 8.23 -4.55
N VAL A 124 -6.51 8.39 -5.41
CA VAL A 124 -7.92 8.32 -5.00
C VAL A 124 -8.47 6.96 -5.40
N LYS A 125 -9.25 6.32 -4.53
CA LYS A 125 -10.04 5.12 -4.84
C LYS A 125 -11.52 5.41 -4.63
N PHE A 126 -12.38 5.01 -5.56
CA PHE A 126 -13.82 5.06 -5.36
C PHE A 126 -14.29 3.98 -4.37
N ASP A 127 -15.26 4.33 -3.54
CA ASP A 127 -15.82 3.50 -2.47
C ASP A 127 -17.34 3.38 -2.68
N GLY A 128 -17.72 2.62 -3.70
CA GLY A 128 -19.09 2.53 -4.23
C GLY A 128 -19.31 3.21 -5.59
N GLY A 129 -20.54 3.13 -6.09
CA GLY A 129 -20.94 3.67 -7.39
C GLY A 129 -20.49 2.83 -8.59
N THR A 130 -20.53 3.41 -9.79
CA THR A 130 -20.21 2.73 -11.07
C THR A 130 -18.72 2.48 -11.32
N ARG A 131 -17.86 3.01 -10.43
CA ARG A 131 -16.40 2.90 -10.47
C ARG A 131 -15.83 2.30 -9.19
N ASP A 132 -16.66 1.63 -8.39
CA ASP A 132 -16.29 1.06 -7.10
C ASP A 132 -14.98 0.25 -7.16
N GLY A 133 -14.09 0.51 -6.20
CA GLY A 133 -12.78 -0.11 -6.09
C GLY A 133 -11.74 0.31 -7.12
N ARG A 134 -12.07 1.12 -8.15
CA ARG A 134 -11.08 1.68 -9.09
C ARG A 134 -10.30 2.80 -8.41
N TRP A 135 -9.00 2.85 -8.70
CA TRP A 135 -8.09 3.87 -8.21
C TRP A 135 -7.43 4.63 -9.36
N TYR A 136 -7.01 5.87 -9.08
CA TYR A 136 -6.38 6.78 -10.04
C TYR A 136 -5.28 7.59 -9.34
N ASP A 137 -4.17 7.83 -10.04
CA ASP A 137 -3.07 8.66 -9.57
C ASP A 137 -3.50 10.12 -9.37
N ILE A 138 -3.15 10.73 -8.23
CA ILE A 138 -3.37 12.16 -7.99
C ILE A 138 -2.16 12.94 -8.52
N THR A 139 -2.35 13.64 -9.64
CA THR A 139 -1.30 14.41 -10.31
C THR A 139 -1.17 15.83 -9.78
N ALA A 140 -2.25 16.40 -9.23
CA ALA A 140 -2.23 17.68 -8.53
C ALA A 140 -3.39 17.78 -7.52
N ASN A 141 -3.28 18.68 -6.54
CA ASN A 141 -4.39 19.00 -5.65
C ASN A 141 -4.39 20.47 -5.19
N THR A 142 -5.58 21.04 -5.03
CA THR A 142 -5.81 22.29 -4.29
C THR A 142 -6.25 21.98 -2.87
N ALA A 143 -6.87 22.94 -2.17
CA ALA A 143 -7.50 22.70 -0.88
C ALA A 143 -8.73 21.77 -0.95
N ASN A 144 -9.48 21.77 -2.05
CA ASN A 144 -10.78 21.08 -2.20
C ASN A 144 -10.97 20.37 -3.55
N THR A 145 -9.93 20.30 -4.39
CA THR A 145 -9.96 19.56 -5.64
C THR A 145 -8.74 18.65 -5.79
N LEU A 146 -8.95 17.52 -6.45
CA LEU A 146 -7.92 16.61 -6.95
C LEU A 146 -7.94 16.67 -8.47
N THR A 147 -6.76 16.71 -9.10
CA THR A 147 -6.59 16.35 -10.51
C THR A 147 -6.05 14.93 -10.54
N ILE A 148 -6.67 14.08 -11.35
CA ILE A 148 -6.29 12.67 -11.50
C ILE A 148 -5.99 12.32 -12.94
N ASP A 149 -5.06 11.38 -13.13
CA ASP A 149 -4.80 10.71 -14.40
C ASP A 149 -5.82 9.58 -14.59
N LEU A 150 -6.48 9.55 -15.75
CA LEU A 150 -7.46 8.51 -16.09
C LEU A 150 -6.83 7.32 -16.80
N ASN A 151 -5.60 7.44 -17.33
CA ASN A 151 -4.86 6.39 -18.03
C ASN A 151 -5.72 5.64 -19.09
N GLY A 152 -6.55 6.38 -19.82
CA GLY A 152 -7.46 5.87 -20.85
C GLY A 152 -8.82 5.32 -20.37
N ASP A 153 -9.11 5.32 -19.06
CA ASP A 153 -10.45 5.05 -18.52
C ASP A 153 -11.36 6.29 -18.63
N ASN A 154 -12.64 6.15 -18.28
CA ASN A 154 -13.59 7.26 -18.23
C ASN A 154 -14.44 7.21 -16.95
N LEU A 155 -14.87 8.37 -16.46
CA LEU A 155 -15.71 8.51 -15.26
C LEU A 155 -17.22 8.50 -15.56
N THR A 156 -17.65 7.89 -16.66
CA THR A 156 -19.08 7.83 -17.01
C THR A 156 -19.88 7.11 -15.92
N GLY A 157 -20.93 7.79 -15.42
CA GLY A 157 -21.77 7.29 -14.34
C GLY A 157 -21.27 7.60 -12.93
N VAL A 158 -20.15 8.33 -12.78
CA VAL A 158 -19.73 8.90 -11.50
C VAL A 158 -20.48 10.21 -11.25
N LEU A 159 -21.03 10.37 -10.04
CA LEU A 159 -21.93 11.47 -9.67
C LEU A 159 -21.52 12.13 -8.35
N SER A 160 -22.07 13.32 -8.09
CA SER A 160 -22.04 13.94 -6.76
C SER A 160 -22.59 12.98 -5.70
N GLY A 161 -22.00 13.00 -4.50
CA GLY A 161 -22.32 12.08 -3.41
C GLY A 161 -21.68 10.68 -3.52
N ASN A 162 -20.96 10.35 -4.59
CA ASN A 162 -20.15 9.12 -4.60
C ASN A 162 -18.99 9.24 -3.61
N SER A 163 -18.82 8.21 -2.78
CA SER A 163 -17.74 8.14 -1.78
C SER A 163 -16.41 7.78 -2.41
N LEU A 164 -15.34 8.27 -1.79
CA LEU A 164 -13.97 8.00 -2.18
C LEU A 164 -13.03 7.99 -0.97
N VAL A 165 -11.88 7.36 -1.15
CA VAL A 165 -10.77 7.33 -0.20
C VAL A 165 -9.53 7.88 -0.89
N ILE A 166 -8.93 8.91 -0.33
CA ILE A 166 -7.59 9.38 -0.68
C ILE A 166 -6.62 8.60 0.19
N ALA A 167 -5.71 7.85 -0.42
CA ALA A 167 -4.76 7.00 0.30
C ALA A 167 -3.35 7.19 -0.26
N ARG A 168 -2.35 7.06 0.62
CA ARG A 168 -0.95 7.11 0.22
C ARG A 168 -0.53 5.78 -0.42
N TYR A 169 0.34 5.84 -1.42
CA TYR A 169 1.04 4.66 -1.90
C TYR A 169 2.05 4.15 -0.87
N TRP A 170 2.30 2.85 -0.91
CA TRP A 170 3.57 2.33 -0.40
C TRP A 170 4.68 2.78 -1.35
N THR A 171 5.71 3.42 -0.82
CA THR A 171 6.99 3.63 -1.49
C THR A 171 8.05 2.69 -0.92
N LEU A 172 9.17 2.53 -1.64
CA LEU A 172 10.33 1.78 -1.14
C LEU A 172 10.82 2.28 0.23
N ASP A 173 10.84 3.58 0.50
CA ASP A 173 11.22 4.13 1.81
C ASP A 173 10.21 3.82 2.92
N SER A 174 8.91 3.77 2.60
CA SER A 174 7.87 3.49 3.60
C SER A 174 7.74 2.00 3.95
N LEU A 175 7.88 1.11 2.96
CA LEU A 175 7.75 -0.33 3.15
C LEU A 175 9.08 -0.99 3.53
N PHE A 176 10.20 -0.41 3.11
CA PHE A 176 11.54 -0.91 3.37
C PHE A 176 12.49 0.24 3.81
N PRO A 177 12.27 0.84 5.00
CA PRO A 177 13.07 1.97 5.49
C PRO A 177 14.58 1.67 5.44
N PRO A 178 15.40 2.50 4.77
CA PRO A 178 16.84 2.23 4.64
C PRO A 178 17.60 2.09 5.95
N ALA A 179 17.15 2.76 7.02
CA ALA A 179 17.70 2.65 8.37
C ALA A 179 17.51 1.25 9.01
N GLN A 180 16.56 0.45 8.51
CA GLN A 180 16.34 -0.92 8.98
C GLN A 180 17.18 -1.96 8.21
N ALA A 181 17.71 -1.61 7.02
CA ALA A 181 18.52 -2.52 6.23
C ALA A 181 19.95 -2.64 6.78
N THR A 182 20.34 -3.84 7.21
CA THR A 182 21.63 -4.07 7.87
C THR A 182 22.32 -5.35 7.40
N THR A 183 23.55 -5.57 7.86
CA THR A 183 24.27 -6.84 7.76
C THR A 183 24.39 -7.53 9.13
N SER A 184 23.90 -6.90 10.21
CA SER A 184 23.87 -7.45 11.56
C SER A 184 22.57 -8.23 11.78
N TRP A 185 22.66 -9.37 12.46
CA TRP A 185 21.53 -10.28 12.66
C TRP A 185 21.04 -10.23 14.10
N THR A 186 19.72 -10.18 14.27
CA THR A 186 19.02 -10.39 15.54
C THR A 186 18.13 -11.63 15.41
N LEU A 187 17.80 -12.30 16.52
CA LEU A 187 16.77 -13.35 16.48
C LEU A 187 15.39 -12.69 16.44
N ASP A 188 14.56 -13.10 15.48
CA ASP A 188 13.13 -12.79 15.50
C ASP A 188 12.50 -13.57 16.66
N PRO A 189 11.90 -12.89 17.67
CA PRO A 189 11.49 -13.54 18.91
C PRO A 189 10.32 -14.51 18.75
N GLU A 190 9.64 -14.50 17.60
CA GLU A 190 8.42 -15.28 17.37
C GLU A 190 8.65 -16.45 16.41
N SER A 191 9.48 -16.27 15.38
CA SER A 191 9.85 -17.35 14.44
C SER A 191 11.17 -18.05 14.78
N GLY A 192 12.00 -17.48 15.67
CA GLY A 192 13.35 -17.99 15.97
C GLY A 192 14.36 -17.84 14.83
N ILE A 193 13.97 -17.21 13.72
CA ILE A 193 14.82 -17.00 12.54
C ILE A 193 15.74 -15.81 12.78
N GLN A 194 17.01 -15.90 12.34
CA GLN A 194 17.90 -14.74 12.35
C GLN A 194 17.49 -13.75 11.25
N VAL A 195 17.11 -12.54 11.64
CA VAL A 195 16.63 -11.45 10.77
C VAL A 195 17.55 -10.23 10.83
N PRO A 196 17.74 -9.48 9.73
CA PRO A 196 18.52 -8.25 9.73
C PRO A 196 17.67 -7.13 10.33
N ASN A 197 17.93 -6.79 11.60
CA ASN A 197 17.18 -5.77 12.37
C ASN A 197 15.65 -5.89 12.27
N GLY A 198 15.12 -7.12 12.21
CA GLY A 198 13.68 -7.38 12.10
C GLY A 198 13.03 -7.13 10.74
N HIS A 199 13.81 -6.83 9.68
CA HIS A 199 13.27 -6.48 8.36
C HIS A 199 13.63 -7.48 7.25
N ALA A 200 13.05 -7.28 6.06
CA ALA A 200 13.29 -8.11 4.88
C ALA A 200 14.66 -7.88 4.20
N ILE A 201 15.35 -6.77 4.46
CA ILE A 201 16.48 -6.30 3.62
C ILE A 201 17.84 -6.49 4.31
N VAL A 202 18.68 -7.33 3.71
CA VAL A 202 20.14 -7.29 3.91
C VAL A 202 20.74 -6.22 3.01
N SER A 203 21.44 -5.23 3.59
CA SER A 203 22.05 -4.13 2.83
C SER A 203 23.24 -4.57 1.96
N SER A 204 23.40 -3.93 0.81
CA SER A 204 24.40 -4.30 -0.20
C SER A 204 25.75 -3.67 0.10
N LEU A 205 26.83 -4.44 -0.06
CA LEU A 205 28.21 -4.02 0.24
C LEU A 205 28.83 -3.14 -0.85
N GLY A 206 28.20 -3.04 -2.02
CA GLY A 206 28.67 -2.23 -3.13
C GLY A 206 27.68 -2.18 -4.29
N THR A 207 28.00 -1.39 -5.31
CA THR A 207 27.12 -1.15 -6.46
C THR A 207 27.25 -2.19 -7.57
N ALA A 208 28.39 -2.88 -7.65
CA ALA A 208 28.63 -3.99 -8.58
C ALA A 208 27.69 -5.19 -8.31
N PRO A 209 27.29 -5.98 -9.31
CA PRO A 209 26.35 -7.10 -9.13
C PRO A 209 26.72 -8.09 -8.02
N SER A 210 28.02 -8.41 -7.85
CA SER A 210 28.53 -9.29 -6.78
C SER A 210 28.49 -8.69 -5.37
N GLY A 211 28.41 -7.36 -5.26
CA GLY A 211 28.28 -6.61 -4.00
C GLY A 211 26.82 -6.46 -3.54
N ARG A 212 25.85 -6.70 -4.43
CA ARG A 212 24.42 -6.66 -4.11
C ARG A 212 24.04 -7.84 -3.21
N ARG A 213 23.08 -7.64 -2.31
CA ARG A 213 22.63 -8.65 -1.33
C ARG A 213 21.15 -8.92 -1.47
N THR A 214 20.33 -7.96 -1.09
CA THR A 214 18.89 -7.97 -1.39
C THR A 214 18.61 -7.04 -2.56
N GLN A 215 17.73 -7.45 -3.46
CA GLN A 215 17.25 -6.63 -4.56
C GLN A 215 15.71 -6.65 -4.58
N ILE A 216 15.10 -5.49 -4.83
CA ILE A 216 13.65 -5.39 -5.10
C ILE A 216 13.48 -5.25 -6.61
N LEU A 217 12.77 -6.19 -7.23
CA LEU A 217 12.49 -6.19 -8.65
C LEU A 217 11.01 -5.86 -8.89
N PHE A 218 10.74 -4.87 -9.73
CA PHE A 218 9.38 -4.51 -10.15
C PHE A 218 9.01 -5.23 -11.44
N PRO A 219 7.81 -5.82 -11.54
CA PRO A 219 7.34 -6.43 -12.78
C PRO A 219 6.99 -5.38 -13.83
N ASN A 220 7.11 -5.75 -15.11
CA ASN A 220 6.79 -4.85 -16.21
C ASN A 220 5.31 -4.94 -16.61
N ASN A 221 4.46 -4.11 -16.01
CA ASN A 221 3.06 -3.97 -16.43
C ASN A 221 2.85 -2.94 -17.57
N ALA A 222 3.86 -2.13 -17.92
CA ALA A 222 3.73 -1.06 -18.90
C ALA A 222 3.82 -1.54 -20.37
N THR A 223 4.58 -2.60 -20.66
CA THR A 223 4.68 -3.16 -22.03
C THR A 223 3.76 -4.36 -22.21
N LEU A 224 3.20 -4.57 -23.39
CA LEU A 224 2.30 -5.72 -23.66
C LEU A 224 3.08 -6.97 -24.07
N GLY A 225 2.64 -8.14 -23.61
CA GLY A 225 3.21 -9.45 -23.94
C GLY A 225 3.24 -10.43 -22.76
N THR A 226 3.97 -11.54 -22.92
CA THR A 226 4.14 -12.58 -21.88
C THR A 226 5.60 -12.75 -21.51
N ASN A 227 5.88 -13.20 -20.28
CA ASN A 227 7.23 -13.47 -19.75
C ASN A 227 8.16 -12.24 -19.85
N ARG A 228 7.62 -11.03 -19.62
CA ARG A 228 8.35 -9.76 -19.67
C ARG A 228 9.40 -9.72 -18.54
N PRO A 229 10.62 -9.19 -18.78
CA PRO A 229 11.59 -8.95 -17.73
C PRO A 229 11.12 -7.82 -16.80
N SER A 230 11.64 -7.77 -15.57
CA SER A 230 11.44 -6.65 -14.65
C SER A 230 11.87 -5.32 -15.28
N THR A 231 11.11 -4.24 -15.08
CA THR A 231 11.54 -2.89 -15.51
C THR A 231 12.67 -2.37 -14.65
N ASP A 232 12.53 -2.55 -13.34
CA ASP A 232 13.33 -1.87 -12.35
C ASP A 232 13.86 -2.84 -11.31
N ILE A 233 15.10 -2.56 -10.88
CA ILE A 233 15.77 -3.31 -9.83
C ILE A 233 16.41 -2.30 -8.90
N PHE A 234 16.08 -2.39 -7.62
CA PHE A 234 16.57 -1.51 -6.56
C PHE A 234 17.31 -2.31 -5.50
N TYR A 235 18.23 -1.66 -4.78
CA TYR A 235 18.90 -2.21 -3.60
C TYR A 235 19.31 -1.06 -2.66
N ILE A 236 19.46 -1.33 -1.37
CA ILE A 236 20.02 -0.36 -0.42
C ILE A 236 21.55 -0.52 -0.38
N ASN A 237 22.26 0.58 -0.58
CA ASN A 237 23.73 0.64 -0.44
C ASN A 237 24.11 0.92 1.02
N ARG A 238 24.87 0.00 1.64
CA ARG A 238 25.29 0.09 3.04
C ARG A 238 26.12 1.34 3.37
N ASN A 239 26.89 1.87 2.43
CA ASN A 239 27.78 3.00 2.70
C ASN A 239 27.03 4.34 2.75
N THR A 240 25.88 4.44 2.10
CA THR A 240 25.04 5.64 2.09
C THR A 240 23.74 5.47 2.89
N ASN A 241 23.33 4.23 3.18
CA ASN A 241 21.99 3.88 3.68
C ASN A 241 20.87 4.52 2.84
N LEU A 242 21.01 4.45 1.51
CA LEU A 242 20.03 4.96 0.55
C LEU A 242 19.67 3.88 -0.47
N TRP A 243 18.45 3.96 -1.00
CA TRP A 243 18.04 3.23 -2.18
C TRP A 243 18.84 3.62 -3.41
N VAL A 244 19.20 2.62 -4.22
CA VAL A 244 19.90 2.78 -5.50
C VAL A 244 19.20 1.92 -6.55
N ARG A 245 18.86 2.52 -7.69
CA ARG A 245 18.37 1.83 -8.89
C ARG A 245 19.56 1.24 -9.67
N VAL A 246 19.42 0.04 -10.19
CA VAL A 246 20.49 -0.68 -10.91
C VAL A 246 20.85 -0.03 -12.25
N ALA A 247 19.89 0.61 -12.91
CA ALA A 247 20.07 1.27 -14.19
C ALA A 247 19.32 2.61 -14.24
N GLY A 248 20.00 3.66 -14.69
CA GLY A 248 19.45 5.02 -14.77
C GLY A 248 19.30 5.74 -13.42
N SER A 249 18.96 7.02 -13.49
CA SER A 249 18.62 7.85 -12.33
C SER A 249 17.10 7.90 -12.13
N VAL A 250 16.64 7.50 -10.95
CA VAL A 250 15.40 8.01 -10.35
C VAL A 250 15.86 8.85 -9.16
N THR A 251 15.25 10.00 -8.91
CA THR A 251 15.63 10.87 -7.80
C THR A 251 14.36 11.37 -7.11
N PRO A 252 14.10 11.00 -5.84
CA PRO A 252 14.82 10.00 -5.02
C PRO A 252 14.40 8.56 -5.35
N PRO A 253 15.31 7.56 -5.42
CA PRO A 253 14.92 6.16 -5.68
C PRO A 253 13.96 5.58 -4.64
N GLY A 254 14.03 6.04 -3.39
CA GLY A 254 13.19 5.55 -2.29
C GLY A 254 11.73 5.99 -2.34
N GLU A 255 11.42 7.03 -3.13
CA GLU A 255 10.04 7.46 -3.38
C GLU A 255 9.33 6.65 -4.48
N THR A 256 10.02 5.66 -5.08
CA THR A 256 9.41 4.75 -6.08
C THR A 256 8.16 4.08 -5.50
N ILE A 257 7.03 4.31 -6.16
CA ILE A 257 5.71 3.79 -5.81
C ILE A 257 5.62 2.28 -6.05
N ILE A 258 4.99 1.59 -5.11
CA ILE A 258 4.51 0.21 -5.21
C ILE A 258 2.98 0.30 -5.34
N PHE A 259 2.48 0.02 -6.54
CA PHE A 259 1.04 0.05 -6.82
C PHE A 259 0.28 -1.02 -6.01
N PRO A 260 -0.95 -0.73 -5.55
CA PRO A 260 -1.69 -1.59 -4.62
C PRO A 260 -2.15 -2.93 -5.24
N ASP A 261 -2.13 -3.04 -6.57
CA ASP A 261 -2.59 -4.20 -7.32
C ASP A 261 -1.46 -4.99 -8.00
N THR A 262 -0.20 -4.58 -7.88
CA THR A 262 0.97 -5.32 -8.38
C THR A 262 1.72 -6.03 -7.26
N TYR A 263 2.44 -7.10 -7.60
CA TYR A 263 3.47 -7.66 -6.74
C TYR A 263 4.85 -7.02 -6.98
N ILE A 264 5.76 -7.24 -6.05
CA ILE A 264 7.22 -7.05 -6.20
C ILE A 264 7.94 -8.38 -5.93
N THR A 265 9.19 -8.51 -6.38
CA THR A 265 10.03 -9.66 -6.04
C THR A 265 11.17 -9.23 -5.13
N ILE A 266 11.23 -9.80 -3.93
CA ILE A 266 12.37 -9.68 -3.02
C ILE A 266 13.34 -10.80 -3.36
N ARG A 267 14.49 -10.42 -3.92
CA ARG A 267 15.56 -11.33 -4.35
C ARG A 267 16.71 -11.30 -3.35
N HIS A 268 17.02 -12.45 -2.76
CA HIS A 268 18.24 -12.68 -2.00
C HIS A 268 19.25 -13.46 -2.85
N VAL A 269 20.40 -12.88 -3.16
CA VAL A 269 21.48 -13.62 -3.85
C VAL A 269 22.17 -14.63 -2.89
N PRO A 270 22.97 -15.61 -3.38
CA PRO A 270 23.61 -16.64 -2.53
C PRO A 270 24.44 -16.16 -1.32
N SER A 271 24.82 -14.88 -1.28
CA SER A 271 25.59 -14.27 -0.19
C SER A 271 24.71 -13.70 0.95
N VAL A 272 23.39 -13.84 0.87
CA VAL A 272 22.46 -13.71 1.99
C VAL A 272 22.29 -15.10 2.61
N THR A 273 22.84 -15.30 3.81
CA THR A 273 23.00 -16.64 4.42
C THR A 273 21.89 -17.06 5.39
N HIS A 274 20.99 -16.14 5.77
CA HIS A 274 19.80 -16.45 6.57
C HIS A 274 18.55 -15.86 5.91
N SER A 275 17.42 -16.55 6.08
CA SER A 275 16.12 -16.06 5.61
C SER A 275 15.73 -14.79 6.38
N THR A 276 15.08 -13.84 5.72
CA THR A 276 14.58 -12.62 6.37
C THR A 276 13.05 -12.68 6.48
N ILE A 277 12.45 -11.78 7.26
CA ILE A 277 10.99 -11.68 7.38
C ILE A 277 10.56 -10.29 6.88
N LEU A 278 9.71 -10.25 5.86
CA LEU A 278 8.93 -9.06 5.57
C LEU A 278 7.76 -9.01 6.54
N ARG A 279 7.68 -7.90 7.28
CA ARG A 279 6.58 -7.55 8.18
C ARG A 279 5.83 -6.40 7.53
N VAL A 280 4.53 -6.54 7.32
CA VAL A 280 3.69 -5.47 6.76
C VAL A 280 2.46 -5.29 7.62
N SER A 281 2.15 -4.04 7.95
CA SER A 281 0.93 -3.63 8.65
C SER A 281 0.34 -2.38 8.01
N GLY A 282 -0.96 -2.16 8.21
CA GLY A 282 -1.66 -0.95 7.75
C GLY A 282 -3.17 -1.16 7.72
N ASP A 283 -3.88 -0.21 7.13
CA ASP A 283 -5.35 -0.26 7.01
C ASP A 283 -5.77 -1.45 6.14
N VAL A 284 -6.63 -2.31 6.69
CA VAL A 284 -7.27 -3.40 5.94
C VAL A 284 -8.32 -2.82 5.01
N VAL A 285 -8.26 -3.23 3.75
CA VAL A 285 -9.27 -2.86 2.76
C VAL A 285 -10.51 -3.74 2.97
N THR A 286 -11.63 -3.12 3.35
CA THR A 286 -12.93 -3.79 3.58
C THR A 286 -13.93 -3.59 2.44
N ASN A 287 -13.66 -2.63 1.54
CA ASN A 287 -14.45 -2.33 0.36
C ASN A 287 -13.85 -2.97 -0.91
N ASN A 288 -14.61 -2.99 -2.01
CA ASN A 288 -14.16 -3.56 -3.28
C ASN A 288 -12.85 -2.95 -3.78
N GLN A 289 -12.08 -3.74 -4.54
CA GLN A 289 -10.92 -3.30 -5.29
C GLN A 289 -11.03 -3.78 -6.74
N SER A 290 -10.83 -2.88 -7.69
CA SER A 290 -10.80 -3.18 -9.12
C SER A 290 -9.36 -3.29 -9.59
N ILE A 291 -8.93 -4.49 -9.96
CA ILE A 291 -7.63 -4.71 -10.60
C ILE A 291 -7.83 -4.71 -12.12
N ALA A 292 -7.11 -3.83 -12.82
CA ALA A 292 -7.17 -3.75 -14.28
C ALA A 292 -6.36 -4.88 -14.93
N LEU A 293 -7.00 -5.65 -15.83
CA LEU A 293 -6.37 -6.77 -16.54
C LEU A 293 -6.36 -6.46 -18.04
N SER A 294 -5.23 -5.91 -18.48
CA SER A 294 -4.98 -5.55 -19.87
C SER A 294 -5.02 -6.79 -20.76
N THR A 295 -5.81 -6.68 -21.83
CA THR A 295 -6.02 -7.70 -22.84
C THR A 295 -5.42 -7.23 -24.16
N ARG A 296 -5.18 -8.14 -25.12
CA ARG A 296 -4.63 -7.80 -26.44
C ARG A 296 -5.62 -8.17 -27.54
N PRO A 297 -5.61 -7.47 -28.70
CA PRO A 297 -6.51 -7.78 -29.80
C PRO A 297 -6.22 -9.17 -30.42
N LEU A 298 -7.19 -9.72 -31.15
CA LEU A 298 -6.99 -10.97 -31.88
C LEU A 298 -5.77 -10.88 -32.83
N GLY A 299 -5.05 -12.00 -32.97
CA GLY A 299 -3.77 -12.06 -33.68
C GLY A 299 -2.53 -11.59 -32.89
N ALA A 300 -2.67 -10.72 -31.88
CA ALA A 300 -1.52 -10.25 -31.11
C ALA A 300 -0.95 -11.29 -30.11
N GLY A 301 -1.75 -12.29 -29.72
CA GLY A 301 -1.39 -13.29 -28.71
C GLY A 301 -1.68 -12.82 -27.27
N SER A 302 -1.39 -13.68 -26.30
CA SER A 302 -1.69 -13.43 -24.87
C SER A 302 -0.96 -12.22 -24.27
N ASN A 303 -1.44 -11.77 -23.12
CA ASN A 303 -0.83 -10.75 -22.28
C ASN A 303 -0.73 -11.24 -20.83
N ASP A 304 0.41 -11.06 -20.19
CA ASP A 304 0.51 -11.23 -18.74
C ASP A 304 0.01 -9.97 -18.02
N ASN A 305 -0.55 -10.14 -16.83
CA ASN A 305 -0.80 -9.05 -15.89
C ASN A 305 -0.21 -9.49 -14.56
N TYR A 306 0.81 -8.77 -14.09
CA TYR A 306 1.50 -9.08 -12.83
C TYR A 306 0.72 -8.44 -11.70
N VAL A 307 0.04 -9.26 -10.88
CA VAL A 307 -0.94 -8.77 -9.90
C VAL A 307 -0.69 -9.33 -8.50
N ALA A 308 -1.04 -8.57 -7.48
CA ALA A 308 -1.11 -9.02 -6.09
C ALA A 308 -2.55 -9.39 -5.71
N ILE A 309 -2.73 -10.34 -4.79
CA ILE A 309 -4.01 -10.42 -4.05
C ILE A 309 -4.02 -9.29 -3.02
N PRO A 310 -5.01 -8.37 -3.05
CA PRO A 310 -5.07 -7.27 -2.11
C PRO A 310 -5.87 -7.65 -0.84
N ARG A 311 -5.71 -8.89 -0.37
CA ARG A 311 -6.37 -9.44 0.82
C ARG A 311 -5.32 -9.89 1.84
N PRO A 312 -5.50 -9.56 3.14
CA PRO A 312 -4.53 -9.92 4.17
C PRO A 312 -4.65 -11.38 4.63
N VAL A 313 -5.69 -12.09 4.22
CA VAL A 313 -5.94 -13.49 4.57
C VAL A 313 -5.75 -14.42 3.37
N ASP A 314 -5.42 -15.68 3.65
CA ASP A 314 -5.36 -16.77 2.68
C ASP A 314 -6.75 -17.02 2.07
N VAL A 315 -6.81 -17.31 0.77
CA VAL A 315 -8.07 -17.44 0.02
C VAL A 315 -8.00 -18.61 -0.96
N SER A 316 -9.12 -19.31 -1.16
CA SER A 316 -9.17 -20.37 -2.17
C SER A 316 -9.19 -19.79 -3.59
N LEU A 317 -8.82 -20.60 -4.59
CA LEU A 317 -8.97 -20.25 -6.01
C LEU A 317 -10.42 -19.88 -6.37
N TRP A 318 -11.41 -20.50 -5.73
CA TRP A 318 -12.81 -20.13 -5.89
C TRP A 318 -13.10 -18.73 -5.35
N ASP A 319 -12.65 -18.44 -4.12
CA ASP A 319 -12.94 -17.18 -3.42
C ASP A 319 -12.23 -15.96 -4.01
N LEU A 320 -11.29 -16.15 -4.94
CA LEU A 320 -10.75 -15.07 -5.76
C LEU A 320 -11.84 -14.31 -6.53
N ASN A 321 -12.99 -14.93 -6.83
CA ASN A 321 -14.14 -14.32 -7.51
C ASN A 321 -13.83 -13.73 -8.91
N ILE A 322 -12.67 -14.06 -9.49
CA ILE A 322 -12.14 -13.44 -10.72
C ILE A 322 -12.93 -13.85 -11.97
N VAL A 323 -13.54 -15.04 -11.97
CA VAL A 323 -14.40 -15.51 -13.08
C VAL A 323 -15.80 -14.90 -12.96
N GLN A 324 -16.35 -14.93 -11.75
CA GLN A 324 -17.67 -14.43 -11.41
C GLN A 324 -17.78 -12.90 -11.57
N SER A 325 -16.69 -12.16 -11.36
CA SER A 325 -16.60 -10.72 -11.70
C SER A 325 -16.57 -10.44 -13.22
N GLY A 326 -16.58 -11.47 -14.08
CA GLY A 326 -16.48 -11.34 -15.53
C GLY A 326 -15.06 -11.03 -16.05
N ALA A 327 -14.08 -10.95 -15.16
CA ALA A 327 -12.72 -10.55 -15.49
C ALA A 327 -11.84 -11.68 -16.06
N PHE A 328 -12.29 -12.93 -15.98
CA PHE A 328 -11.56 -14.11 -16.42
C PHE A 328 -12.40 -14.97 -17.36
N THR A 329 -11.91 -15.14 -18.59
CA THR A 329 -12.55 -15.89 -19.67
C THR A 329 -12.37 -17.38 -19.45
N ALA A 330 -13.47 -18.10 -19.20
CA ALA A 330 -13.45 -19.55 -19.09
C ALA A 330 -12.92 -20.22 -20.36
N SER A 331 -12.22 -21.35 -20.19
CA SER A 331 -11.69 -22.16 -21.28
C SER A 331 -12.77 -23.02 -21.91
N SER A 332 -12.69 -23.25 -23.22
CA SER A 332 -13.63 -24.10 -23.96
C SER A 332 -13.25 -25.59 -23.95
N GLY A 333 -12.15 -25.95 -23.28
CA GLY A 333 -11.66 -27.32 -23.17
C GLY A 333 -10.26 -27.38 -22.57
N THR A 334 -9.72 -28.59 -22.46
CA THR A 334 -8.44 -28.86 -21.77
C THR A 334 -7.20 -28.78 -22.65
N SER A 335 -7.35 -28.84 -23.98
CA SER A 335 -6.23 -28.76 -24.92
C SER A 335 -5.60 -27.36 -24.90
N PRO A 336 -4.28 -27.21 -25.19
CA PRO A 336 -3.61 -25.90 -25.16
C PRO A 336 -4.30 -24.82 -26.01
N ALA A 337 -4.91 -25.18 -27.15
CA ALA A 337 -5.63 -24.26 -28.03
C ALA A 337 -7.07 -23.92 -27.56
N ALA A 338 -7.68 -24.77 -26.72
CA ALA A 338 -9.01 -24.55 -26.13
C ALA A 338 -8.96 -23.75 -24.82
N ARG A 339 -7.77 -23.64 -24.20
CA ARG A 339 -7.56 -22.78 -23.04
C ARG A 339 -7.71 -21.31 -23.42
N ARG A 340 -8.25 -20.52 -22.48
CA ARG A 340 -8.40 -19.06 -22.60
C ARG A 340 -7.53 -18.39 -21.55
N ASP A 341 -8.11 -17.68 -20.60
CA ASP A 341 -7.34 -17.04 -19.55
C ASP A 341 -6.69 -18.11 -18.64
N GLN A 342 -5.51 -17.78 -18.10
CA GLN A 342 -4.74 -18.66 -17.22
C GLN A 342 -4.30 -17.89 -15.99
N LEU A 343 -4.37 -18.55 -14.83
CA LEU A 343 -3.84 -18.05 -13.57
C LEU A 343 -2.54 -18.79 -13.25
N LEU A 344 -1.45 -18.06 -13.15
CA LEU A 344 -0.11 -18.59 -12.92
C LEU A 344 0.26 -18.25 -11.46
N VAL A 345 0.54 -19.29 -10.68
CA VAL A 345 0.77 -19.21 -9.22
C VAL A 345 2.23 -19.55 -8.90
N TYR A 346 2.79 -18.85 -7.92
CA TYR A 346 4.13 -19.06 -7.42
C TYR A 346 4.11 -19.66 -6.01
N ASN A 347 5.07 -20.54 -5.73
CA ASN A 347 5.27 -21.15 -4.43
C ASN A 347 6.55 -20.57 -3.80
N ASN A 348 6.42 -19.77 -2.74
CA ASN A 348 7.55 -19.12 -2.07
C ASN A 348 8.28 -20.04 -1.06
N SER A 349 7.79 -21.26 -0.79
CA SER A 349 8.32 -22.15 0.27
C SER A 349 9.60 -22.91 -0.12
N ILE A 350 10.05 -22.82 -1.37
CA ILE A 350 11.25 -23.51 -1.88
C ILE A 350 12.28 -22.45 -2.33
N PRO A 351 13.55 -22.46 -1.85
CA PRO A 351 14.55 -21.48 -2.27
C PRO A 351 14.86 -21.57 -3.78
N GLN A 352 14.60 -20.52 -4.56
CA GLN A 352 14.95 -20.48 -5.99
C GLN A 352 15.03 -19.07 -6.57
N ILE A 353 16.12 -18.77 -7.29
CA ILE A 353 16.28 -17.56 -8.13
C ILE A 353 15.68 -17.77 -9.53
N ASN A 354 15.09 -16.71 -10.08
CA ASN A 354 14.28 -16.72 -11.31
C ASN A 354 13.17 -17.79 -11.21
N ARG A 355 12.41 -17.74 -10.11
CA ARG A 355 11.40 -18.73 -9.74
C ARG A 355 10.44 -19.01 -10.91
N PRO A 356 10.36 -20.26 -11.42
CA PRO A 356 9.35 -20.63 -12.40
C PRO A 356 7.97 -20.66 -11.76
N VAL A 357 6.94 -20.60 -12.60
CA VAL A 357 5.56 -20.80 -12.17
C VAL A 357 5.39 -22.22 -11.61
N ASP A 358 4.87 -22.36 -10.39
CA ASP A 358 4.65 -23.65 -9.72
C ASP A 358 3.42 -24.37 -10.30
N ALA A 359 2.36 -23.60 -10.55
CA ALA A 359 1.12 -24.11 -11.10
C ALA A 359 0.47 -23.11 -12.05
N ILE A 360 -0.07 -23.63 -13.15
CA ILE A 360 -0.94 -22.89 -14.06
C ILE A 360 -2.34 -23.48 -13.91
N TYR A 361 -3.32 -22.64 -13.62
CA TYR A 361 -4.73 -23.01 -13.55
C TYR A 361 -5.52 -22.34 -14.67
N TYR A 362 -6.60 -22.99 -15.10
CA TYR A 362 -7.58 -22.46 -16.03
C TYR A 362 -8.97 -22.86 -15.55
N TYR A 363 -9.98 -22.04 -15.83
CA TYR A 363 -11.36 -22.33 -15.45
C TYR A 363 -12.09 -23.08 -16.57
N LEU A 364 -12.81 -24.14 -16.22
CA LEU A 364 -13.54 -25.00 -17.15
C LEU A 364 -14.76 -25.61 -16.45
N VAL A 365 -15.98 -25.31 -16.91
CA VAL A 365 -17.26 -25.88 -16.41
C VAL A 365 -17.33 -25.85 -14.88
N ASP A 366 -17.42 -24.62 -14.34
CA ASP A 366 -17.60 -24.31 -12.92
C ASP A 366 -16.53 -24.83 -11.94
N LYS A 367 -15.34 -25.15 -12.45
CA LYS A 367 -14.17 -25.47 -11.65
C LYS A 367 -12.87 -24.90 -12.21
N TRP A 368 -11.95 -24.62 -11.31
CA TRP A 368 -10.53 -24.49 -11.62
C TRP A 368 -9.92 -25.86 -11.90
N VAL A 369 -9.05 -25.95 -12.91
CA VAL A 369 -8.32 -27.16 -13.30
C VAL A 369 -6.84 -26.81 -13.45
N LYS A 370 -5.94 -27.65 -12.92
CA LYS A 370 -4.49 -27.48 -13.06
C LYS A 370 -4.04 -27.96 -14.45
N VAL A 371 -3.17 -27.20 -15.10
CA VAL A 371 -2.50 -27.61 -16.33
C VAL A 371 -1.66 -28.86 -16.06
N GLY A 372 -1.86 -29.90 -16.86
CA GLY A 372 -1.18 -31.20 -16.70
C GLY A 372 -1.95 -32.22 -15.86
N ASP A 373 -3.03 -31.81 -15.17
CA ASP A 373 -3.91 -32.77 -14.52
C ASP A 373 -4.79 -33.50 -15.55
N ALA A 374 -4.44 -34.76 -15.82
CA ALA A 374 -5.19 -35.64 -16.72
C ALA A 374 -6.59 -36.00 -16.20
N THR A 375 -6.80 -35.97 -14.87
CA THR A 375 -8.09 -36.29 -14.23
C THR A 375 -9.07 -35.12 -14.25
N GLN A 376 -8.57 -33.90 -14.50
CA GLN A 376 -9.35 -32.67 -14.48
C GLN A 376 -10.07 -32.46 -13.14
N SER A 377 -9.42 -32.83 -12.03
CA SER A 377 -9.92 -32.67 -10.67
C SER A 377 -10.19 -31.19 -10.36
N SER A 378 -11.21 -30.92 -9.55
CA SER A 378 -11.51 -29.54 -9.15
C SER A 378 -10.43 -29.02 -8.22
N GLN A 379 -9.86 -27.87 -8.59
CA GLN A 379 -8.84 -27.15 -7.83
C GLN A 379 -9.43 -25.96 -7.05
N ASN A 380 -10.76 -25.86 -6.95
CA ASN A 380 -11.46 -24.73 -6.32
C ASN A 380 -10.94 -24.42 -4.90
N ASN A 381 -10.58 -25.46 -4.14
CA ASN A 381 -10.12 -25.37 -2.75
C ASN A 381 -8.59 -25.19 -2.60
N VAL A 382 -7.84 -25.05 -3.70
CA VAL A 382 -6.41 -24.72 -3.62
C VAL A 382 -6.28 -23.34 -2.98
N ILE A 383 -5.54 -23.28 -1.88
CA ILE A 383 -5.29 -22.03 -1.15
C ILE A 383 -4.19 -21.24 -1.86
N ILE A 384 -4.47 -19.97 -2.11
CA ILE A 384 -3.48 -18.96 -2.44
C ILE A 384 -3.18 -18.17 -1.16
N PRO A 385 -1.92 -18.13 -0.70
CA PRO A 385 -1.56 -17.38 0.50
C PRO A 385 -1.90 -15.89 0.40
N SER A 386 -2.17 -15.30 1.55
CA SER A 386 -2.14 -13.85 1.76
C SER A 386 -0.85 -13.24 1.22
N SER A 387 -0.94 -12.00 0.73
CA SER A 387 0.20 -11.29 0.10
C SER A 387 0.84 -12.02 -1.11
N ALA A 388 0.22 -13.05 -1.70
CA ALA A 388 0.78 -13.71 -2.87
C ALA A 388 0.78 -12.81 -4.12
N GLY A 389 1.88 -12.83 -4.87
CA GLY A 389 1.93 -12.34 -6.24
C GLY A 389 1.56 -13.43 -7.25
N LEU A 390 0.86 -13.04 -8.30
CA LEU A 390 0.25 -13.91 -9.31
C LEU A 390 0.44 -13.32 -10.71
N ILE A 391 0.28 -14.13 -11.75
CA ILE A 391 0.07 -13.62 -13.11
C ILE A 391 -1.30 -14.06 -13.61
N VAL A 392 -2.12 -13.09 -14.03
CA VAL A 392 -3.31 -13.37 -14.83
C VAL A 392 -2.95 -13.20 -16.30
N ARG A 393 -2.71 -14.33 -16.96
CA ARG A 393 -2.43 -14.38 -18.40
C ARG A 393 -3.75 -14.33 -19.17
N LYS A 394 -4.02 -13.17 -19.76
CA LYS A 394 -5.19 -12.89 -20.58
C LYS A 394 -5.00 -13.46 -21.99
N TYR A 395 -6.01 -14.20 -22.45
CA TYR A 395 -6.20 -14.58 -23.84
C TYR A 395 -6.66 -13.36 -24.65
N ASN A 396 -6.34 -13.33 -25.94
CA ASN A 396 -6.68 -12.19 -26.79
C ASN A 396 -8.16 -12.18 -27.21
N THR A 397 -8.75 -10.99 -27.27
CA THR A 397 -10.18 -10.79 -27.60
C THR A 397 -10.31 -9.86 -28.80
N ALA A 398 -11.48 -9.79 -29.44
CA ALA A 398 -11.66 -9.06 -30.70
C ALA A 398 -11.21 -7.59 -30.62
N GLY A 399 -11.55 -6.89 -29.53
CA GLY A 399 -11.16 -5.49 -29.29
C GLY A 399 -9.98 -5.29 -28.34
N GLY A 400 -9.43 -6.34 -27.73
CA GLY A 400 -8.37 -6.21 -26.72
C GLY A 400 -8.76 -5.46 -25.44
N VAL A 401 -10.06 -5.31 -25.17
CA VAL A 401 -10.59 -4.47 -24.08
C VAL A 401 -10.11 -4.95 -22.71
N THR A 402 -9.62 -4.03 -21.88
CA THR A 402 -9.24 -4.27 -20.48
C THR A 402 -10.45 -4.74 -19.67
N SER A 403 -10.27 -5.85 -18.96
CA SER A 403 -11.29 -6.39 -18.04
C SER A 403 -10.93 -6.03 -16.60
N HIS A 404 -11.91 -5.72 -15.76
CA HIS A 404 -11.69 -5.31 -14.37
C HIS A 404 -12.06 -6.42 -13.40
N TRP A 405 -11.08 -6.97 -12.69
CA TRP A 405 -11.32 -7.93 -11.61
C TRP A 405 -11.78 -7.17 -10.37
N ILE A 406 -13.07 -7.29 -10.06
CA ILE A 406 -13.65 -6.80 -8.81
C ILE A 406 -13.36 -7.84 -7.72
N ASN A 407 -12.35 -7.54 -6.90
CA ASN A 407 -12.02 -8.27 -5.69
C ASN A 407 -12.86 -7.70 -4.53
N THR A 408 -13.83 -8.48 -4.08
CA THR A 408 -14.66 -8.17 -2.90
C THR A 408 -14.05 -8.85 -1.67
N PRO A 409 -13.69 -8.11 -0.61
CA PRO A 409 -13.33 -8.70 0.69
C PRO A 409 -14.45 -9.56 1.28
N SER A 410 -14.08 -10.58 2.05
CA SER A 410 -15.02 -11.59 2.60
C SER A 410 -14.87 -11.79 4.12
N TYR A 411 -14.40 -10.76 4.82
CA TYR A 411 -14.06 -10.76 6.25
C TYR A 411 -14.64 -9.52 6.95
#